data_AF-A0A6B3CD98-F1
#
_entry.id   AF-A0A6B3CD98-F1
#
_cell.length_a   1.000
_cell.length_b   1.000
_cell.length_c   1.000
_cell.angle_alpha   90.00
_cell.angle_beta   90.00
_cell.angle_gamma   90.00
#
_symmetry.space_group_name_H-M   'P 1'
#
loop_
_entity.id
_entity.type
_entity.pdbx_description
1 polymer ?
#
loop_
_entity_poly.entity_id
_entity_poly.type
_entity_poly.pdbx_seq_one_letter_code
_entity_poly.pdbx_strand_id
1 'polypeptide(L)'
;EVQNWDMLVSPNSFSTPILQRAFGFPGEMVESGYPRNDILRLPGTEQREREIRARIGLPEGKRVVMYAPTWRDDQYYAPGKYKLDFRIDLADARARLGEEHVLLVRRHPNVVDPVPGAGDGFVFDVSDYPDMADL
;
A
#
# COMPACT_ATOMS: atom_id res chain seq x y z
N GLU A 1 -20.91 -15.80 7.51
CA GLU A 1 -19.70 -15.80 6.68
C GLU A 1 -18.62 -16.70 7.27
N VAL A 2 -18.10 -16.44 8.47
CA VAL A 2 -17.06 -17.27 9.13
C VAL A 2 -17.42 -18.77 9.24
N GLN A 3 -18.70 -19.08 9.50
CA GLN A 3 -19.19 -20.46 9.60
C GLN A 3 -19.07 -21.26 8.28
N ASN A 4 -18.80 -20.59 7.16
CA ASN A 4 -18.63 -21.22 5.85
C ASN A 4 -17.14 -21.41 5.49
N TRP A 5 -16.21 -21.11 6.40
CA TRP A 5 -14.78 -21.28 6.16
C TRP A 5 -14.33 -22.64 6.70
N ASP A 6 -13.57 -23.41 5.91
CA ASP A 6 -12.94 -24.65 6.38
C ASP A 6 -11.59 -24.38 7.06
N MET A 7 -10.85 -23.40 6.55
CA MET A 7 -9.53 -23.00 7.02
C MET A 7 -9.40 -21.47 7.05
N LEU A 8 -8.55 -20.95 7.93
CA LEU A 8 -8.19 -19.53 7.99
C LEU A 8 -6.67 -19.36 7.99
N VAL A 9 -6.16 -18.66 6.97
CA VAL A 9 -4.73 -18.33 6.86
C VAL A 9 -4.35 -17.25 7.88
N SER A 10 -3.30 -17.51 8.65
CA SER A 10 -2.71 -16.58 9.61
C SER A 10 -1.31 -16.16 9.17
N PRO A 11 -0.95 -14.87 9.30
CA PRO A 11 0.36 -14.39 8.87
C PRO A 11 1.50 -14.72 9.83
N ASN A 12 1.21 -15.03 11.10
CA ASN A 12 2.21 -15.26 12.15
C ASN A 12 1.57 -15.67 13.49
N SER A 13 2.39 -16.19 14.39
CA SER A 13 2.03 -16.64 15.74
C SER A 13 1.43 -15.56 16.64
N PHE A 14 1.72 -14.29 16.36
CA PHE A 14 1.07 -13.17 17.05
C PHE A 14 -0.39 -13.00 16.62
N SER A 15 -0.69 -13.13 15.33
CA SER A 15 -2.01 -12.88 14.76
C SER A 15 -2.96 -14.07 14.94
N THR A 16 -2.45 -15.30 14.92
CA THR A 16 -3.23 -16.54 15.04
C THR A 16 -4.26 -16.51 16.19
N PRO A 17 -3.87 -16.27 17.46
CA PRO A 17 -4.83 -16.25 18.58
C PRO A 17 -5.76 -15.03 18.59
N ILE A 18 -5.41 -13.96 17.87
CA ILE A 18 -6.26 -12.77 17.73
C ILE A 18 -7.35 -13.06 16.70
N LEU A 19 -6.98 -13.54 15.52
CA LEU A 19 -7.92 -13.87 14.44
C LEU A 19 -8.90 -14.95 14.86
N GLN A 20 -8.42 -16.01 15.52
CA GLN A 20 -9.27 -17.10 16.00
C GLN A 20 -10.34 -16.61 16.98
N ARG A 21 -9.98 -15.74 17.94
CA ARG A 21 -10.93 -15.17 18.90
C ARG A 21 -11.85 -14.13 18.28
N ALA A 22 -11.31 -13.21 17.50
CA ALA A 22 -12.06 -12.10 16.91
C ALA A 22 -13.15 -12.60 15.95
N PHE A 23 -12.86 -13.66 15.18
CA PHE A 23 -13.83 -14.27 14.28
C PHE A 23 -14.61 -15.43 14.91
N GLY A 24 -14.25 -15.87 16.12
CA GLY A 24 -14.85 -17.05 16.76
C GLY A 24 -14.73 -18.30 15.88
N PHE A 25 -13.59 -18.43 15.17
CA PHE A 25 -13.40 -19.44 14.13
C PHE A 25 -13.03 -20.80 14.75
N PRO A 26 -13.85 -21.85 14.58
CA PRO A 26 -13.61 -23.15 15.21
C PRO A 26 -12.75 -24.10 14.35
N GLY A 27 -12.46 -23.73 13.10
CA GLY A 27 -11.77 -24.57 12.12
C GLY A 27 -10.25 -24.49 12.19
N GLU A 28 -9.60 -24.95 11.12
CA GLU A 28 -8.14 -25.04 11.04
C GLU A 28 -7.48 -23.68 10.79
N MET A 29 -6.63 -23.25 11.72
CA MET A 29 -5.75 -22.10 11.52
C MET A 29 -4.49 -22.54 10.76
N VAL A 30 -4.23 -21.93 9.60
CA VAL A 30 -3.06 -22.21 8.77
C VAL A 30 -2.07 -21.07 8.89
N GLU A 31 -1.07 -21.22 9.76
CA GLU A 31 -0.03 -20.21 9.97
C GLU A 31 1.09 -20.33 8.93
N SER A 32 0.81 -19.88 7.70
CA SER A 32 1.73 -19.98 6.57
C SER A 32 2.34 -18.65 6.12
N GLY A 33 1.89 -17.51 6.66
CA GLY A 33 2.04 -16.25 5.96
C GLY A 33 0.95 -16.04 4.89
N TYR A 34 0.97 -14.90 4.20
CA TYR A 34 0.03 -14.63 3.11
C TYR A 34 0.66 -14.93 1.74
N PRO A 35 -0.02 -15.68 0.85
CA PRO A 35 0.50 -15.95 -0.50
C PRO A 35 0.84 -14.68 -1.31
N ARG A 36 0.09 -13.59 -1.10
CA ARG A 36 0.38 -12.29 -1.75
C ARG A 36 1.75 -11.70 -1.38
N ASN A 37 2.38 -12.18 -0.31
CA ASN A 37 3.70 -11.72 0.14
C ASN A 37 4.85 -12.59 -0.40
N ASP A 38 4.57 -13.67 -1.12
CA ASP A 38 5.61 -14.56 -1.65
C ASP A 38 6.59 -13.81 -2.55
N ILE A 39 6.07 -12.88 -3.37
CA ILE A 39 6.88 -12.03 -4.26
C ILE A 39 7.94 -11.20 -3.54
N LEU A 40 7.71 -10.87 -2.26
CA LEU A 40 8.66 -10.11 -1.42
C LEU A 40 9.84 -10.96 -0.93
N ARG A 41 9.83 -12.27 -1.20
CA ARG A 41 10.85 -13.24 -0.78
C ARG A 41 11.52 -13.95 -1.95
N LEU A 42 10.99 -13.80 -3.17
CA LEU A 42 11.56 -14.44 -4.34
C LEU A 42 12.90 -13.78 -4.73
N PRO A 43 13.92 -14.56 -5.11
CA PRO A 43 15.13 -14.00 -5.72
C PRO A 43 14.86 -13.54 -7.16
N GLY A 44 15.74 -12.70 -7.72
CA GLY A 44 15.70 -12.36 -9.15
C GLY A 44 14.62 -11.35 -9.54
N THR A 45 14.21 -10.47 -8.61
CA THR A 45 13.14 -9.49 -8.86
C THR A 45 13.60 -8.25 -9.63
N GLU A 46 14.87 -8.13 -10.00
CA GLU A 46 15.45 -6.93 -10.62
C GLU A 46 14.79 -6.61 -11.97
N GLN A 47 14.46 -7.63 -12.76
CA GLN A 47 13.77 -7.43 -14.03
C GLN A 47 12.33 -6.92 -13.81
N ARG A 48 11.62 -7.50 -12.84
CA ARG A 48 10.28 -7.05 -12.44
C ARG A 48 10.32 -5.63 -11.90
N GLU A 49 11.29 -5.29 -11.05
CA GLU A 49 11.48 -3.93 -10.54
C GLU A 49 11.64 -2.93 -11.69
N ARG A 50 12.48 -3.24 -12.69
CA ARG A 50 12.66 -2.40 -13.88
C ARG A 50 11.36 -2.20 -14.64
N GLU A 51 10.58 -3.26 -14.83
CA GLU A 51 9.28 -3.19 -15.51
C GLU A 51 8.26 -2.36 -14.74
N ILE A 52 8.19 -2.50 -13.41
CA ILE A 52 7.31 -1.72 -12.54
C ILE A 52 7.69 -0.23 -12.60
N ARG A 53 8.98 0.08 -12.43
CA ARG A 53 9.50 1.45 -12.53
C ARG A 53 9.19 2.09 -13.88
N ALA A 54 9.40 1.35 -14.97
CA ALA A 54 9.11 1.83 -16.33
C ALA A 54 7.59 2.05 -16.53
N ARG A 55 6.75 1.15 -16.00
CA ARG A 55 5.29 1.26 -16.07
C ARG A 55 4.76 2.49 -15.33
N ILE A 56 5.34 2.81 -14.17
CA ILE A 56 4.99 4.02 -13.41
C ILE A 56 5.57 5.29 -14.06
N GLY A 57 6.65 5.15 -14.84
CA GLY A 57 7.36 6.27 -15.47
C GLY A 57 8.36 6.93 -14.53
N LEU A 58 8.99 6.15 -13.65
CA LEU A 58 9.96 6.69 -12.69
C LEU A 58 11.28 7.07 -13.36
N PRO A 59 11.86 8.22 -13.01
CA PRO A 59 13.20 8.59 -13.45
C PRO A 59 14.26 7.57 -12.99
N GLU A 60 15.22 7.30 -13.86
CA GLU A 60 16.35 6.42 -13.56
C GLU A 60 17.20 7.00 -12.41
N GLY A 61 17.80 6.11 -11.62
CA GLY A 61 18.70 6.47 -10.51
C GLY A 61 18.05 7.09 -9.28
N LYS A 62 16.78 7.52 -9.34
CA LYS A 62 16.06 8.02 -8.16
C LYS A 62 15.66 6.89 -7.23
N ARG A 63 15.86 7.09 -5.92
CA ARG A 63 15.31 6.26 -4.85
C ARG A 63 13.80 6.53 -4.68
N VAL A 64 13.07 5.55 -4.16
CA VAL A 64 11.61 5.63 -4.05
C VAL A 64 11.20 5.74 -2.59
N VAL A 65 10.30 6.68 -2.28
CA VAL A 65 9.61 6.77 -1.00
C VAL A 65 8.12 6.50 -1.23
N MET A 66 7.54 5.54 -0.52
CA MET A 66 6.10 5.25 -0.57
C MET A 66 5.38 5.92 0.60
N TYR A 67 4.34 6.69 0.31
CA TYR A 67 3.39 7.21 1.29
C TYR A 67 1.99 6.63 1.05
N ALA A 68 1.55 5.77 1.98
CA ALA A 68 0.28 5.05 1.90
C ALA A 68 -0.61 5.38 3.13
N PRO A 69 -1.18 6.60 3.22
CA PRO A 69 -2.03 6.97 4.33
C PRO A 69 -3.35 6.18 4.31
N THR A 70 -3.76 5.70 5.49
CA THR A 70 -5.13 5.22 5.69
C THR A 70 -6.13 6.38 5.62
N TRP A 71 -7.39 6.09 5.31
CA TRP A 71 -8.47 7.08 5.42
C TRP A 71 -8.76 7.40 6.90
N ARG A 72 -9.51 8.48 7.12
CA ARG A 72 -9.82 9.00 8.45
C ARG A 72 -11.31 9.29 8.55
N ASP A 73 -11.97 8.68 9.53
CA ASP A 73 -13.43 8.76 9.72
C ASP A 73 -13.92 10.20 9.92
N ASP A 74 -13.09 11.05 10.55
CA ASP A 74 -13.36 12.46 10.80
C ASP A 74 -13.10 13.36 9.58
N GLN A 75 -12.48 12.84 8.52
CA GLN A 75 -12.19 13.54 7.27
C GLN A 75 -13.22 13.16 6.20
N TYR A 76 -14.50 13.50 6.45
CA TYR A 76 -15.66 13.00 5.72
C TYR A 76 -16.25 14.02 4.74
N TYR A 77 -16.57 13.59 3.51
CA TYR A 77 -17.41 14.36 2.58
C TYR A 77 -18.83 13.80 2.50
N ALA A 78 -18.97 12.49 2.28
CA ALA A 78 -20.24 11.79 2.08
C ALA A 78 -20.05 10.27 2.36
N PRO A 79 -21.12 9.45 2.42
CA PRO A 79 -20.97 8.02 2.72
C PRO A 79 -20.01 7.35 1.73
N GLY A 80 -18.94 6.74 2.24
CA GLY A 80 -17.90 6.11 1.43
C GLY A 80 -16.95 7.07 0.69
N LYS A 81 -17.04 8.39 0.92
CA LYS A 81 -16.20 9.41 0.30
C LYS A 81 -15.50 10.26 1.35
N TYR A 82 -14.19 10.12 1.43
CA TYR A 82 -13.34 10.77 2.44
C TYR A 82 -12.32 11.70 1.79
N LYS A 83 -11.89 12.68 2.59
CA LYS A 83 -10.83 13.61 2.25
C LYS A 83 -9.46 12.95 2.41
N LEU A 84 -8.52 13.34 1.55
CA LEU A 84 -7.13 12.93 1.71
C LEU A 84 -6.48 13.73 2.84
N ASP A 85 -6.17 13.04 3.94
CA ASP A 85 -5.41 13.63 5.06
C ASP A 85 -3.92 13.67 4.73
N PHE A 86 -3.53 14.49 3.76
CA PHE A 86 -2.15 14.60 3.30
C PHE A 86 -1.30 15.40 4.29
N ARG A 87 -0.41 14.73 5.02
CA ARG A 87 0.39 15.32 6.12
C ARG A 87 1.84 15.63 5.76
N ILE A 88 2.24 15.39 4.51
CA ILE A 88 3.59 15.70 4.04
C ILE A 88 3.59 17.12 3.46
N ASP A 89 4.50 17.96 3.94
CA ASP A 89 4.82 19.22 3.26
C ASP A 89 5.61 18.90 1.98
N LEU A 90 4.95 19.00 0.83
CA LEU A 90 5.55 18.68 -0.47
C LEU A 90 6.68 19.64 -0.84
N ALA A 91 6.63 20.89 -0.41
CA ALA A 91 7.68 21.86 -0.71
C ALA A 91 8.96 21.52 0.07
N ASP A 92 8.85 21.25 1.37
CA ASP A 92 9.98 20.79 2.20
C ASP A 92 10.52 19.44 1.71
N ALA A 93 9.63 18.48 1.46
CA ALA A 93 10.02 17.16 0.96
C ALA A 93 10.77 17.26 -0.37
N ARG A 94 10.30 18.10 -1.31
CA ARG A 94 11.00 18.30 -2.59
C ARG A 94 12.34 18.98 -2.41
N ALA A 95 12.42 20.01 -1.57
CA ALA A 95 13.67 20.73 -1.30
C ALA A 95 14.75 19.81 -0.70
N ARG A 96 14.35 18.85 0.14
CA ARG A 96 15.27 17.96 0.86
C ARG A 96 15.57 16.64 0.17
N LEU A 97 14.61 16.10 -0.59
CA LEU A 97 14.69 14.75 -1.14
C LEU A 97 14.67 14.73 -2.67
N GLY A 98 14.16 15.77 -3.33
CA GLY A 98 13.86 15.77 -4.76
C GLY A 98 15.06 15.56 -5.68
N GLU A 99 16.29 15.84 -5.22
CA GLU A 99 17.52 15.55 -5.97
C GLU A 99 17.79 14.04 -6.11
N GLU A 100 17.40 13.23 -5.13
CA GLU A 100 17.75 11.80 -5.10
C GLU A 100 16.54 10.88 -5.04
N HIS A 101 15.36 11.40 -4.70
CA HIS A 101 14.16 10.60 -4.44
C HIS A 101 12.95 11.09 -5.25
N VAL A 102 11.99 10.18 -5.39
CA VAL A 102 10.61 10.46 -5.80
C VAL A 102 9.65 9.96 -4.71
N LEU A 103 8.47 10.58 -4.66
CA LEU A 103 7.41 10.24 -3.71
C LEU A 103 6.26 9.54 -4.45
N LEU A 104 6.06 8.26 -4.17
CA LEU A 104 4.84 7.55 -4.57
C LEU A 104 3.77 7.77 -3.51
N VAL A 105 2.56 8.07 -3.93
CA VAL A 105 1.40 8.22 -3.04
C VAL A 105 0.35 7.21 -3.44
N ARG A 106 -0.07 6.40 -2.46
CA ARG A 106 -1.19 5.45 -2.61
C ARG A 106 -2.30 5.80 -1.63
N ARG A 107 -3.32 6.52 -2.11
CA ARG A 107 -4.51 6.82 -1.29
C ARG A 107 -5.35 5.56 -1.08
N HIS A 108 -6.09 5.56 0.03
CA HIS A 108 -7.10 4.55 0.29
C HIS A 108 -8.24 4.64 -0.76
N PRO A 109 -8.86 3.53 -1.20
CA PRO A 109 -9.93 3.55 -2.21
C PRO A 109 -11.13 4.44 -1.88
N ASN A 110 -11.45 4.61 -0.59
CA ASN A 110 -12.53 5.47 -0.14
C ASN A 110 -12.17 6.97 -0.12
N VAL A 111 -10.90 7.34 -0.32
CA VAL A 111 -10.47 8.74 -0.41
C VAL A 111 -10.67 9.22 -1.84
N VAL A 112 -11.43 10.29 -2.05
CA VAL A 112 -11.81 10.76 -3.39
C VAL A 112 -10.97 11.92 -3.90
N ASP A 113 -10.23 12.58 -3.02
CA ASP A 113 -9.37 13.71 -3.41
C ASP A 113 -8.21 13.25 -4.29
N PRO A 114 -7.79 14.08 -5.25
CA PRO A 114 -6.58 13.82 -6.02
C PRO A 114 -5.36 13.94 -5.12
N VAL A 115 -4.29 13.24 -5.50
CA VAL A 115 -2.97 13.40 -4.87
C VAL A 115 -2.38 14.77 -5.26
N PRO A 116 -2.05 15.65 -4.29
CA PRO A 116 -1.43 16.94 -4.59
C PRO A 116 -0.06 16.77 -5.24
N GLY A 117 0.22 17.58 -6.27
CA GLY A 117 1.52 17.56 -6.97
C GLY A 117 1.76 16.36 -7.89
N ALA A 118 0.81 15.43 -8.01
CA ALA A 118 0.96 14.25 -8.86
C ALA A 118 1.29 14.63 -10.31
N GLY A 119 2.34 14.03 -10.87
CA GLY A 119 2.80 14.25 -12.24
C GLY A 119 3.80 15.39 -12.42
N ASP A 120 4.25 16.04 -11.33
CA ASP A 120 5.20 17.15 -11.37
C ASP A 120 6.69 16.73 -11.45
N GLY A 121 6.93 15.44 -11.67
CA GLY A 121 8.26 14.82 -11.72
C GLY A 121 8.86 14.45 -10.35
N PHE A 122 8.23 14.84 -9.24
CA PHE A 122 8.62 14.43 -7.88
C PHE A 122 7.55 13.54 -7.23
N VAL A 123 6.26 13.88 -7.38
CA VAL A 123 5.14 13.12 -6.81
C VAL A 123 4.45 12.28 -7.89
N PHE A 124 4.20 11.01 -7.59
CA PHE A 124 3.50 10.07 -8.46
C PHE A 124 2.30 9.46 -7.73
N ASP A 125 1.11 9.61 -8.30
CA ASP A 125 -0.08 8.90 -7.81
C ASP A 125 -0.06 7.46 -8.34
N VAL A 126 0.04 6.49 -7.43
CA VAL A 126 0.05 5.05 -7.72
C VAL A 126 -1.17 4.34 -7.11
N SER A 127 -2.22 5.11 -6.80
CA SER A 127 -3.39 4.59 -6.09
C SER A 127 -4.17 3.54 -6.89
N ASP A 128 -4.17 3.68 -8.22
CA ASP A 128 -4.80 2.75 -9.15
C ASP A 128 -3.84 1.65 -9.65
N TYR A 129 -2.61 1.58 -9.12
CA TYR A 129 -1.69 0.50 -9.46
C TYR A 129 -2.25 -0.83 -8.93
N PRO A 130 -2.40 -1.87 -9.77
CA PRO A 130 -3.26 -3.01 -9.47
C PRO A 130 -2.79 -3.87 -8.30
N ASP A 131 -1.48 -4.08 -8.15
CA ASP A 131 -0.91 -4.94 -7.11
C ASP A 131 -0.09 -4.11 -6.11
N MET A 132 -0.40 -4.24 -4.82
CA MET A 132 0.36 -3.55 -3.77
C MET A 132 1.72 -4.22 -3.54
N ALA A 133 1.86 -5.53 -3.79
CA ALA A 133 3.11 -6.24 -3.53
C ALA A 133 4.22 -5.91 -4.56
N ASP A 134 3.84 -5.28 -5.68
CA ASP A 134 4.77 -4.71 -6.67
C ASP A 134 5.36 -3.36 -6.21
N LEU A 135 4.70 -2.65 -5.29
CA LEU A 135 5.04 -1.28 -4.90
C LEU A 135 5.81 -1.21 -3.57
#